data_AF-A0A7V4Y8R3-F1
#
_entry.id   AF-A0A7V4Y8R3-F1
#
_cell.length_a   1.000
_cell.length_b   1.000
_cell.length_c   1.000
_cell.angle_alpha   90.00
_cell.angle_beta   90.00
_cell.angle_gamma   90.00
#
_symmetry.space_group_name_H-M   'P 1'
#
loop_
_entity.id
_entity.type
_entity.pdbx_description
1 polymer ?
#
loop_
_entity_poly.entity_id
_entity_poly.type
_entity_poly.pdbx_seq_one_letter_code
_entity_poly.pdbx_strand_id
1 'polypeptide(L)'
;MNLLEIQQFVKKIAEKFPEKEDAFDMLARLTEECGEVASEIRKIEKKGSKVYFNLSTSKEKLADELVDVLNVIASIANLYGLNLNTESNRRNAHIKKVLKIED
;
A
#
# COMPACT_ATOMS: atom_id res chain seq x y z
N MET A 1 -8.52 -7.82 -5.45
CA MET A 1 -9.00 -7.78 -4.06
C MET A 1 -9.52 -6.39 -3.75
N ASN A 2 -10.67 -6.26 -3.08
CA ASN A 2 -11.13 -5.00 -2.50
C ASN A 2 -10.43 -4.72 -1.14
N LEU A 3 -10.65 -3.55 -0.54
CA LEU A 3 -9.99 -3.17 0.72
C LEU A 3 -10.22 -4.16 1.86
N LEU A 4 -11.43 -4.72 1.96
CA LEU A 4 -11.75 -5.72 2.98
C LEU A 4 -11.03 -7.05 2.72
N GLU A 5 -10.97 -7.47 1.45
CA GLU A 5 -10.23 -8.68 1.05
C GLU A 5 -8.73 -8.54 1.32
N ILE A 6 -8.13 -7.36 1.09
CA ILE A 6 -6.73 -7.09 1.44
C ILE A 6 -6.52 -7.15 2.96
N GLN A 7 -7.38 -6.51 3.75
CA GLN A 7 -7.32 -6.60 5.22
C GLN A 7 -7.40 -8.03 5.73
N GLN A 8 -8.29 -8.85 5.16
CA GLN A 8 -8.42 -10.26 5.51
C GLN A 8 -7.20 -11.08 5.08
N PHE A 9 -6.62 -10.77 3.91
CA PHE A 9 -5.43 -11.44 3.40
C PHE A 9 -4.23 -11.21 4.32
N VAL A 10 -3.89 -9.96 4.64
CA VAL A 10 -2.73 -9.65 5.49
C VAL A 10 -2.95 -10.13 6.93
N LYS A 11 -4.20 -10.14 7.42
CA LYS A 11 -4.53 -10.75 8.72
C LYS A 11 -4.18 -12.24 8.73
N LYS A 12 -4.57 -12.99 7.69
CA LYS A 12 -4.25 -14.42 7.57
C LYS A 12 -2.74 -14.68 7.45
N ILE A 13 -1.99 -13.77 6.82
CA ILE A 13 -0.52 -13.84 6.78
C ILE A 13 0.02 -13.71 8.21
N ALA A 14 -0.39 -12.69 8.97
CA ALA A 14 0.07 -12.48 10.33
C ALA A 14 -0.31 -13.64 11.29
N GLU A 15 -1.48 -14.25 11.09
CA GLU A 15 -1.89 -15.46 11.83
C GLU A 15 -1.02 -16.68 11.50
N LYS A 16 -0.56 -16.80 10.25
CA LYS A 16 0.27 -17.92 9.77
C LYS A 16 1.75 -17.74 10.09
N PHE A 17 2.25 -16.51 10.03
CA PHE A 17 3.64 -16.11 10.23
C PHE A 17 3.67 -15.03 11.32
N PRO A 18 3.52 -15.43 12.60
CA PRO A 18 3.44 -14.48 13.69
C PRO A 18 4.80 -13.81 13.92
N GLU A 19 4.87 -12.53 13.60
CA GLU A 19 5.98 -11.65 13.96
C GLU A 19 5.55 -10.70 15.07
N LYS A 20 6.48 -10.36 15.97
CA LYS A 20 6.24 -9.31 16.97
C LYS A 20 6.55 -7.98 16.31
N GLU A 21 5.56 -7.40 15.65
CA GLU A 21 5.62 -6.04 15.15
C GLU A 21 4.78 -5.11 16.02
N ASP A 22 5.37 -4.00 16.44
CA ASP A 22 4.62 -2.89 17.03
C ASP A 22 4.22 -1.85 15.97
N ALA A 23 3.56 -0.78 16.43
CA ALA A 23 3.11 0.29 15.53
C ALA A 23 4.27 1.03 14.84
N PHE A 24 5.44 1.13 15.49
CA PHE A 24 6.62 1.78 14.93
C PHE A 24 7.28 0.89 13.88
N ASP A 25 7.32 -0.43 14.09
CA ASP A 25 7.80 -1.38 13.09
C ASP A 25 6.96 -1.31 11.81
N MET A 26 5.62 -1.31 11.95
CA MET A 26 4.73 -1.18 10.78
C MET A 26 4.85 0.18 10.08
N LEU A 27 5.08 1.26 10.83
CA LEU A 27 5.31 2.59 10.26
C LEU A 27 6.66 2.67 9.52
N ALA A 28 7.70 2.05 10.06
CA ALA A 28 9.00 1.94 9.42
C ALA A 28 8.88 1.19 8.10
N ARG A 29 8.20 0.04 8.10
CA ARG A 29 7.93 -0.73 6.88
C ARG A 29 7.13 0.07 5.86
N LEU A 30 6.09 0.79 6.28
CA LEU A 30 5.33 1.67 5.36
C LEU A 30 6.23 2.71 4.69
N THR A 31 7.20 3.25 5.44
CA THR A 31 8.16 4.24 4.92
C THR A 31 9.14 3.60 3.94
N GLU A 32 9.58 2.38 4.22
CA GLU A 32 10.42 1.57 3.35
C GLU A 32 9.72 1.32 2.00
N GLU A 33 8.49 0.78 2.00
CA GLU A 33 7.72 0.51 0.77
C GLU A 33 7.47 1.80 -0.04
N CYS A 34 7.20 2.92 0.63
CA CYS A 34 7.09 4.22 -0.04
C CYS A 34 8.40 4.63 -0.74
N GLY A 35 9.54 4.30 -0.13
CA GLY A 35 10.87 4.50 -0.70
C GLY A 35 11.11 3.64 -1.94
N GLU A 36 10.62 2.40 -1.94
CA GLU A 36 10.72 1.48 -3.07
C GLU A 36 9.87 1.97 -4.25
N VAL A 37 8.61 2.35 -4.00
CA VAL A 37 7.75 3.04 -4.99
C VAL A 37 8.46 4.25 -5.59
N ALA A 38 9.05 5.11 -4.75
CA ALA A 38 9.78 6.28 -5.20
C ALA A 38 11.01 5.92 -6.05
N SER A 39 11.70 4.82 -5.71
CA SER A 39 12.83 4.30 -6.49
C SER A 39 12.37 3.81 -7.87
N GLU A 40 11.28 3.04 -7.96
CA GLU A 40 10.78 2.51 -9.24
C GLU A 40 10.24 3.63 -10.15
N ILE A 41 9.53 4.62 -9.60
CA ILE A 41 9.11 5.80 -10.36
C ILE A 41 10.33 6.54 -10.91
N ARG A 42 11.38 6.77 -10.11
CA ARG A 42 12.60 7.45 -10.60
C ARG A 42 13.27 6.70 -11.74
N LYS A 43 13.29 5.36 -11.69
CA LYS A 43 13.83 4.51 -12.75
C LYS A 43 13.00 4.65 -14.04
N ILE A 44 11.67 4.54 -13.95
CA ILE A 44 10.74 4.66 -15.09
C ILE A 44 10.84 6.05 -15.73
N GLU A 45 10.82 7.11 -14.91
CA GLU A 45 10.89 8.50 -15.35
C GLU A 45 12.30 8.91 -15.82
N LYS A 46 13.28 8.01 -15.71
CA LYS A 46 14.69 8.26 -16.02
C LYS A 46 15.20 9.56 -15.37
N LYS A 47 15.03 9.67 -14.05
CA LYS A 47 15.51 10.82 -13.27
C LYS A 47 16.64 10.46 -12.31
N GLY A 48 17.63 11.37 -12.20
CA GLY A 48 18.76 11.26 -11.28
C GLY A 48 19.90 10.37 -11.79
N SER A 49 20.86 10.07 -10.91
CA SER A 49 22.05 9.30 -11.28
C SER A 49 21.73 7.88 -11.76
N LYS A 50 20.61 7.28 -11.32
CA LYS A 50 20.17 5.92 -11.69
C LYS A 50 19.98 5.70 -13.20
N VAL A 51 19.82 6.76 -14.00
CA VAL A 51 19.72 6.69 -15.48
C VAL A 51 20.97 6.09 -16.12
N TYR A 52 22.13 6.31 -15.51
CA TYR A 52 23.41 5.86 -16.03
C TYR A 52 23.74 4.41 -15.67
N PHE A 53 22.93 3.75 -14.82
CA PHE A 53 23.23 2.42 -14.27
C PHE A 53 22.57 1.26 -15.04
N ASN A 54 21.97 1.52 -16.21
CA ASN A 54 21.32 0.52 -17.08
C ASN A 54 20.43 -0.49 -16.30
N LEU A 55 19.69 0.02 -15.32
CA LEU A 55 18.83 -0.78 -14.45
C LEU A 55 17.59 -1.23 -15.22
N SER A 56 17.18 -2.48 -15.03
CA SER A 56 15.92 -2.97 -15.59
C SER A 56 14.75 -2.20 -14.96
N THR A 57 14.00 -1.51 -15.80
CA THR A 57 12.76 -0.81 -15.43
C THR A 57 11.58 -1.66 -15.82
N SER A 58 10.62 -1.83 -14.93
CA SER A 58 9.44 -2.65 -15.18
C SER A 58 8.26 -2.05 -14.43
N LYS A 59 7.14 -1.86 -15.13
CA LYS A 59 5.89 -1.39 -14.50
C LYS A 59 5.35 -2.45 -13.54
N GLU A 60 5.72 -3.70 -13.75
CA GLU A 60 5.43 -4.83 -12.89
C GLU A 60 6.07 -4.61 -11.51
N LYS A 61 7.35 -4.23 -11.43
CA LYS A 61 7.98 -3.89 -10.14
C LYS A 61 7.28 -2.75 -9.43
N LEU A 62 6.95 -1.66 -10.14
CA LEU A 62 6.17 -0.57 -9.54
C LEU A 62 4.82 -1.06 -9.02
N ALA A 63 4.16 -1.98 -9.73
CA ALA A 63 2.90 -2.55 -9.28
C ALA A 63 3.08 -3.38 -8.00
N ASP A 64 4.15 -4.17 -7.90
CA ASP A 64 4.49 -4.93 -6.70
C ASP A 64 4.68 -3.98 -5.49
N GLU A 65 5.51 -2.94 -5.61
CA GLU A 65 5.75 -2.01 -4.49
C GLU A 65 4.48 -1.25 -4.07
N LEU A 66 3.59 -0.93 -5.03
CA LEU A 66 2.30 -0.31 -4.73
C LEU A 66 1.39 -1.26 -3.95
N VAL A 67 1.43 -2.56 -4.25
CA VAL A 67 0.68 -3.57 -3.48
C VAL A 67 1.28 -3.74 -2.09
N ASP A 68 2.60 -3.67 -1.93
CA ASP A 68 3.23 -3.77 -0.62
C ASP A 68 2.88 -2.59 0.28
N VAL A 69 2.84 -1.37 -0.25
CA VAL A 69 2.26 -0.21 0.45
C VAL A 69 0.82 -0.48 0.91
N LEU A 70 -0.04 -1.04 0.05
CA LEU A 70 -1.42 -1.37 0.39
C LEU A 70 -1.51 -2.44 1.50
N ASN A 71 -0.64 -3.44 1.46
CA ASN A 71 -0.58 -4.50 2.46
C ASN A 71 -0.18 -3.96 3.84
N VAL A 72 0.79 -3.04 3.90
CA VAL A 72 1.20 -2.43 5.17
C VAL A 72 0.10 -1.52 5.72
N ILE A 73 -0.57 -0.72 4.87
CA ILE A 73 -1.73 0.09 5.29
C ILE A 73 -2.84 -0.79 5.87
N ALA A 74 -3.13 -1.92 5.23
CA ALA A 74 -4.12 -2.87 5.72
C ALA A 74 -3.71 -3.52 7.05
N SER A 75 -2.41 -3.80 7.24
CA SER A 75 -1.87 -4.33 8.50
C SER A 75 -2.00 -3.33 9.65
N ILE A 76 -1.67 -2.05 9.39
CA ILE A 76 -1.88 -0.95 10.35
C ILE A 76 -3.36 -0.81 10.70
N ALA A 77 -4.26 -0.86 9.70
CA ALA A 77 -5.70 -0.82 9.96
C ALA A 77 -6.16 -1.96 10.88
N ASN A 78 -5.64 -3.17 10.66
CA ASN A 78 -5.93 -4.33 11.52
C ASN A 78 -5.39 -4.13 12.95
N LEU A 79 -4.17 -3.59 13.11
CA LEU A 79 -3.57 -3.29 14.41
C LEU A 79 -4.45 -2.35 15.26
N TYR A 80 -5.08 -1.36 14.62
CA TYR A 80 -5.94 -0.36 15.28
C TYR A 80 -7.44 -0.68 15.24
N GLY A 81 -7.84 -1.85 14.70
CA GLY A 81 -9.25 -2.24 14.63
C GLY A 81 -10.10 -1.38 13.68
N LEU A 82 -9.49 -0.82 12.63
CA LEU A 82 -10.14 0.01 11.63
C LEU A 82 -10.66 -0.83 10.45
N ASN A 83 -11.86 -0.52 9.96
CA ASN A 83 -12.41 -1.11 8.73
C ASN A 83 -12.20 -0.15 7.56
N LEU A 84 -11.23 -0.42 6.69
CA LEU A 84 -10.86 0.46 5.59
C LEU A 84 -11.99 0.66 4.58
N ASN A 85 -12.85 -0.35 4.38
CA ASN A 85 -13.97 -0.21 3.46
C ASN A 85 -15.02 0.77 4.02
N THR A 86 -15.39 0.62 5.29
CA THR A 86 -16.29 1.55 6.00
C THR A 86 -15.71 2.96 6.03
N GLU A 87 -14.43 3.11 6.40
CA GLU A 87 -13.79 4.43 6.49
C GLU A 87 -13.60 5.10 5.13
N SER A 88 -13.27 4.34 4.08
CA SER A 88 -13.20 4.84 2.70
C SER A 88 -14.56 5.34 2.22
N ASN A 89 -15.62 4.56 2.45
CA ASN A 89 -16.98 4.98 2.10
C ASN A 89 -17.39 6.25 2.85
N ARG A 90 -17.15 6.31 4.17
CA ARG A 90 -17.44 7.48 5.00
C ARG A 90 -16.69 8.73 4.52
N ARG A 91 -15.39 8.61 4.23
CA ARG A 91 -14.54 9.73 3.77
C ARG A 91 -14.93 10.22 2.37
N ASN A 92 -15.30 9.31 1.48
CA ASN A 92 -15.55 9.61 0.08
C ASN A 92 -17.02 9.88 -0.25
N ALA A 93 -17.96 9.74 0.70
CA ALA A 93 -19.39 9.90 0.47
C ALA A 93 -19.76 11.22 -0.23
N HIS A 94 -19.18 12.34 0.21
CA HIS A 94 -19.45 13.64 -0.41
C HIS A 94 -18.93 13.71 -1.86
N ILE A 95 -17.74 13.17 -2.11
CA ILE A 95 -17.11 13.15 -3.43
C ILE A 95 -17.89 12.23 -4.38
N LYS A 96 -18.30 11.04 -3.93
CA LYS A 96 -19.15 10.12 -4.71
C LYS A 96 -20.44 10.80 -5.16
N LYS A 97 -21.08 11.57 -4.26
CA LYS A 97 -22.28 12.35 -4.59
C LYS A 97 -22.01 13.42 -5.65
N VAL A 98 -20.91 14.16 -5.54
CA VAL A 98 -20.53 15.18 -6.54
C VAL A 98 -20.23 14.55 -7.90
N LEU A 99 -19.54 13.40 -7.90
CA LEU A 99 -19.15 12.68 -9.11
C LEU A 99 -20.26 11.79 -9.70
N LYS A 100 -21.41 11.67 -9.02
CA LYS A 100 -22.53 10.78 -9.40
C LYS A 100 -22.09 9.32 -9.56
N ILE A 101 -21.23 8.85 -8.66
CA ILE A 101 -20.81 7.45 -8.60
C ILE A 101 -21.81 6.70 -7.72
N GLU A 102 -22.47 5.69 -8.29
CA GLU A 102 -23.35 4.76 -7.58
C GLU A 102 -22.52 3.62 -6.97
N ASP A 103 -22.98 3.09 -5.82
CA ASP A 103 -22.30 2.01 -5.07
C ASP A 103 -22.63 0.61 -5.62
#